data_AF-A0A7S3XJB3-F1
#
_entry.id   AF-A0A7S3XJB3-F1
#
_cell.length_a   1.000
_cell.length_b   1.000
_cell.length_c   1.000
_cell.angle_alpha   90.00
_cell.angle_beta   90.00
_cell.angle_gamma   90.00
#
_symmetry.space_group_name_H-M   'P 1'
#
loop_
_entity.id
_entity.type
_entity.pdbx_description
1 polymer ?
#
loop_
_entity_poly.entity_id
_entity_poly.type
_entity_poly.pdbx_seq_one_letter_code
_entity_poly.pdbx_strand_id
1 'polypeptide(L)'
;EIIARENTKLRLSVSKKGCMVLGQAVDGRPALQAAAVGEGAVEAALAAMAWHRRRAEAQQWGSWALLQLTYQHPANKVYFLRKGGMSVLLDSLKNTPNNQKVQSQGLGVLANCLQPEEGVDFAAVCRAALHEGLEGVARAAR
;
A
#
# COMPACT_ATOMS: atom_id res chain seq x y z
N GLU A 1 20.66 15.06 -19.63
CA GLU A 1 19.25 15.26 -19.17
C GLU A 1 18.23 14.34 -19.85
N ILE A 2 18.29 14.10 -21.17
CA ILE A 2 17.31 13.27 -21.90
C ILE A 2 17.30 11.82 -21.37
N ILE A 3 18.46 11.18 -21.27
CA ILE A 3 18.62 9.80 -20.77
C ILE A 3 18.06 9.63 -19.35
N ALA A 4 18.29 10.60 -18.45
CA ALA A 4 17.76 10.56 -17.09
C ALA A 4 16.23 10.67 -17.05
N ARG A 5 15.62 11.48 -17.92
CA ARG A 5 14.16 11.62 -18.05
C ARG A 5 13.53 10.35 -18.62
N GLU A 6 14.15 9.72 -19.62
CA GLU A 6 13.69 8.46 -20.19
C GLU A 6 13.78 7.31 -19.19
N ASN A 7 14.89 7.19 -18.47
CA ASN A 7 15.04 6.20 -17.40
C ASN A 7 13.97 6.36 -16.31
N THR A 8 13.61 7.60 -15.96
CA THR A 8 12.55 7.88 -14.98
C THR A 8 11.17 7.45 -15.48
N LYS A 9 10.86 7.69 -16.77
CA LYS A 9 9.61 7.26 -17.40
C LYS A 9 9.50 5.73 -17.50
N LEU A 10 10.58 5.07 -17.91
CA LEU A 10 10.66 3.61 -17.98
C LEU A 10 10.47 2.99 -16.60
N ARG A 11 11.15 3.51 -15.57
CA ARG A 11 11.01 3.03 -14.20
C ARG A 11 9.59 3.19 -13.66
N LEU A 12 8.93 4.31 -13.94
CA LEU A 12 7.51 4.49 -13.60
C LEU A 12 6.63 3.44 -14.30
N SER A 13 6.86 3.21 -15.60
CA SER A 13 6.10 2.24 -16.40
C SER A 13 6.25 0.81 -15.88
N VAL A 14 7.48 0.40 -15.58
CA VAL A 14 7.78 -0.93 -15.01
C VAL A 14 7.16 -1.07 -13.62
N SER A 15 7.38 -0.09 -12.73
CA SER A 15 6.88 -0.15 -11.35
C SER A 15 5.35 -0.22 -11.33
N LYS A 16 4.64 0.62 -12.09
CA LYS A 16 3.18 0.63 -12.11
C LYS A 16 2.61 -0.68 -12.68
N LYS A 17 3.21 -1.22 -13.75
CA LYS A 17 2.78 -2.49 -14.35
C LYS A 17 3.07 -3.67 -13.45
N GLY A 18 4.21 -3.66 -12.75
CA GLY A 18 4.57 -4.64 -11.75
C GLY A 18 3.50 -4.71 -10.64
N CYS A 19 3.15 -3.57 -10.05
CA CYS A 19 2.09 -3.55 -9.03
C CYS A 19 0.72 -3.98 -9.57
N MET A 20 0.37 -3.59 -10.79
CA MET A 20 -0.87 -4.03 -11.44
C MET A 20 -0.94 -5.56 -11.58
N VAL A 21 0.11 -6.18 -12.14
CA VAL A 21 0.18 -7.63 -12.34
C VAL A 21 0.21 -8.37 -11.00
N LEU A 22 0.97 -7.87 -10.03
CA LEU A 22 1.01 -8.41 -8.68
C LEU A 22 -0.38 -8.45 -8.05
N GLY A 23 -1.11 -7.32 -8.05
CA GLY A 23 -2.46 -7.25 -7.52
C GLY A 23 -3.40 -8.24 -8.22
N GLN A 24 -3.33 -8.33 -9.56
CA GLN A 24 -4.13 -9.28 -10.34
C GLN A 24 -3.79 -10.75 -10.04
N ALA A 25 -2.51 -11.05 -9.82
CA ALA A 25 -2.04 -12.41 -9.59
C ALA A 25 -2.54 -12.99 -8.26
N VAL A 26 -2.61 -12.14 -7.22
CA VAL A 26 -2.97 -12.53 -5.85
C VAL A 26 -4.46 -12.35 -5.53
N ASP A 27 -5.23 -11.75 -6.46
CA ASP A 27 -6.66 -11.46 -6.27
C ASP A 27 -7.48 -12.72 -5.94
N GLY A 28 -8.05 -12.76 -4.74
CA GLY A 28 -8.85 -13.89 -4.24
C GLY A 28 -8.06 -15.19 -4.02
N ARG A 29 -6.73 -15.13 -3.89
CA ARG A 29 -5.86 -16.32 -3.83
C ARG A 29 -4.92 -16.29 -2.62
N PRO A 30 -5.36 -16.77 -1.44
CA PRO A 30 -4.59 -16.75 -0.19
C PRO A 30 -3.18 -17.33 -0.30
N ALA A 31 -3.02 -18.47 -0.97
CA ALA A 31 -1.69 -19.08 -1.15
C ALA A 31 -0.74 -18.17 -1.94
N LEU A 32 -1.23 -17.49 -2.97
CA LEU A 32 -0.43 -16.55 -3.77
C LEU A 32 -0.20 -15.24 -3.04
N GLN A 33 -1.16 -14.76 -2.24
CA GLN A 33 -0.96 -13.61 -1.37
C GLN A 33 0.22 -13.87 -0.41
N ALA A 34 0.21 -15.01 0.30
CA ALA A 34 1.27 -15.39 1.22
C ALA A 34 2.62 -15.56 0.52
N ALA A 35 2.67 -16.29 -0.60
CA ALA A 35 3.88 -16.50 -1.38
C ALA A 35 4.47 -15.16 -1.87
N ALA A 36 3.63 -14.28 -2.43
CA ALA A 36 4.07 -12.98 -2.90
C ALA A 36 4.66 -12.12 -1.78
N VAL A 37 4.05 -12.12 -0.59
CA VAL A 37 4.64 -11.42 0.59
C VAL A 37 5.99 -12.03 0.97
N GLY A 38 6.12 -13.35 0.95
CA GLY A 38 7.40 -14.04 1.17
C GLY A 38 8.51 -13.63 0.18
N GLU A 39 8.12 -13.30 -1.06
CA GLU A 39 9.01 -12.83 -2.13
C GLU A 39 9.21 -11.29 -2.14
N GLY A 40 8.74 -10.57 -1.11
CA GLY A 40 8.98 -9.12 -0.96
C GLY A 40 7.99 -8.23 -1.72
N ALA A 41 6.80 -8.73 -2.06
CA ALA A 41 5.79 -7.97 -2.79
C ALA A 41 5.34 -6.67 -2.09
N VAL A 42 5.27 -6.68 -0.75
CA VAL A 42 4.91 -5.49 0.05
C VAL A 42 5.96 -4.40 -0.12
N GLU A 43 7.24 -4.75 0.05
CA GLU A 43 8.37 -3.85 -0.09
C GLU A 43 8.46 -3.27 -1.50
N ALA A 44 8.24 -4.10 -2.52
CA ALA A 44 8.23 -3.66 -3.91
C ALA A 44 7.13 -2.63 -4.17
N ALA A 45 5.91 -2.87 -3.69
CA ALA A 45 4.78 -1.94 -3.82
C ALA A 45 5.05 -0.62 -3.06
N LEU A 46 5.54 -0.70 -1.83
CA LEU A 46 5.87 0.47 -1.01
C LEU A 46 7.00 1.30 -1.64
N ALA A 47 8.06 0.65 -2.14
CA ALA A 47 9.17 1.33 -2.81
C ALA A 47 8.72 2.02 -4.11
N ALA A 48 7.85 1.38 -4.89
CA ALA A 48 7.27 1.98 -6.08
C ALA A 48 6.46 3.25 -5.73
N MET A 49 5.62 3.18 -4.69
CA MET A 49 4.83 4.32 -4.22
C MET A 49 5.72 5.44 -3.68
N ALA A 50 6.72 5.13 -2.86
CA ALA A 50 7.63 6.11 -2.29
C ALA A 50 8.46 6.84 -3.36
N TRP A 51 9.04 6.09 -4.30
CA TRP A 51 9.85 6.65 -5.39
C TRP A 51 9.02 7.56 -6.30
N HIS A 52 7.76 7.19 -6.53
CA HIS A 52 6.85 7.89 -7.42
C HIS A 52 5.71 8.59 -6.67
N ARG A 53 6.01 9.19 -5.49
CA ARG A 53 5.04 9.80 -4.56
C ARG A 53 4.08 10.85 -5.14
N ARG A 54 4.45 11.51 -6.25
CA ARG A 54 3.62 12.51 -6.96
C ARG A 54 3.00 12.01 -8.27
N ARG A 55 3.12 10.71 -8.56
CA ARG A 55 2.58 10.09 -9.79
C ARG A 55 1.37 9.25 -9.42
N ALA A 56 0.18 9.77 -9.77
CA ALA A 56 -1.09 9.14 -9.42
C ALA A 56 -1.19 7.69 -9.92
N GLU A 57 -0.59 7.37 -11.07
CA GLU A 57 -0.61 6.01 -11.62
C GLU A 57 0.20 5.03 -10.77
N ALA A 58 1.33 5.46 -10.19
CA ALA A 58 2.10 4.62 -9.28
C ALA A 58 1.39 4.44 -7.94
N GLN A 59 0.80 5.52 -7.42
CA GLN A 59 0.00 5.49 -6.19
C GLN A 59 -1.20 4.56 -6.34
N GLN A 60 -1.90 4.62 -7.48
CA GLN A 60 -3.06 3.79 -7.76
C GLN A 60 -2.66 2.31 -7.78
N TRP A 61 -1.71 1.92 -8.63
CA TRP A 61 -1.37 0.50 -8.77
C TRP A 61 -0.65 -0.06 -7.56
N GLY A 62 0.16 0.74 -6.86
CA GLY A 62 0.73 0.36 -5.58
C GLY A 62 -0.35 0.11 -4.51
N SER A 63 -1.31 1.03 -4.37
CA SER A 63 -2.43 0.88 -3.42
C SER A 63 -3.32 -0.31 -3.79
N TRP A 64 -3.54 -0.56 -5.08
CA TRP A 64 -4.24 -1.75 -5.57
C TRP A 64 -3.53 -3.05 -5.17
N ALA A 65 -2.22 -3.14 -5.38
CA ALA A 65 -1.46 -4.32 -4.99
C ALA A 65 -1.56 -4.57 -3.47
N LEU A 66 -1.41 -3.52 -2.66
CA LEU A 66 -1.52 -3.61 -1.21
C LEU A 66 -2.94 -3.99 -0.76
N LEU A 67 -3.97 -3.47 -1.43
CA LEU A 67 -5.36 -3.85 -1.18
C LEU A 67 -5.55 -5.35 -1.38
N GLN A 68 -5.09 -5.90 -2.50
CA GLN A 68 -5.22 -7.32 -2.77
C GLN A 68 -4.35 -8.17 -1.83
N LEU A 69 -3.13 -7.75 -1.50
CA LEU A 69 -2.26 -8.49 -0.58
C LEU A 69 -2.80 -8.55 0.86
N THR A 70 -3.55 -7.53 1.29
CA THR A 70 -4.10 -7.42 2.65
C THR A 70 -5.52 -7.95 2.76
N TYR A 71 -6.24 -8.14 1.65
CA TYR A 71 -7.63 -8.58 1.67
C TYR A 71 -7.78 -9.95 2.33
N GLN A 72 -8.56 -10.02 3.41
CA GLN A 72 -8.85 -11.23 4.19
C GLN A 72 -7.61 -12.05 4.59
N HIS A 73 -6.46 -11.40 4.79
CA HIS A 73 -5.21 -12.08 5.10
C HIS A 73 -4.49 -11.49 6.33
N PRO A 74 -4.82 -11.96 7.56
CA PRO A 74 -4.32 -11.40 8.83
C PRO A 74 -2.80 -11.24 8.90
N ALA A 75 -2.05 -12.28 8.52
CA ALA A 75 -0.58 -12.25 8.56
C ALA A 75 0.02 -11.17 7.64
N ASN A 76 -0.61 -10.92 6.49
CA ASN A 76 -0.13 -9.93 5.52
C ASN A 76 -0.44 -8.51 5.98
N LYS A 77 -1.58 -8.30 6.63
CA LYS A 77 -1.93 -7.02 7.28
C LYS A 77 -0.89 -6.64 8.32
N VAL A 78 -0.56 -7.56 9.23
CA VAL A 78 0.47 -7.35 10.26
C VAL A 78 1.84 -7.08 9.62
N TYR A 79 2.20 -7.85 8.58
CA TYR A 79 3.46 -7.66 7.88
C TYR A 79 3.55 -6.29 7.21
N PHE A 80 2.51 -5.87 6.49
CA PHE A 80 2.39 -4.55 5.87
C PHE A 80 2.59 -3.42 6.89
N LEU A 81 1.94 -3.52 8.05
CA LEU A 81 2.07 -2.52 9.12
C LEU A 81 3.50 -2.48 9.67
N ARG A 82 4.13 -3.64 9.92
CA ARG A 82 5.53 -3.73 10.36
C ARG A 82 6.53 -3.15 9.37
N LYS A 83 6.17 -3.06 8.09
CA LYS A 83 6.99 -2.47 7.02
C LYS A 83 6.78 -0.95 6.87
N GLY A 84 6.12 -0.30 7.83
CA GLY A 84 5.82 1.14 7.77
C GLY A 84 4.81 1.49 6.67
N GLY A 85 4.03 0.50 6.22
CA GLY A 85 3.12 0.65 5.09
C GLY A 85 2.05 1.71 5.29
N MET A 86 1.65 1.95 6.56
CA MET A 86 0.69 2.99 6.92
C MET A 86 1.17 4.39 6.53
N SER A 87 2.44 4.71 6.80
CA SER A 87 3.03 6.01 6.50
C SER A 87 2.99 6.30 4.99
N VAL A 88 3.47 5.35 4.18
CA VAL A 88 3.49 5.47 2.72
C VAL A 88 2.07 5.58 2.13
N LEU A 89 1.12 4.82 2.68
CA LEU A 89 -0.27 4.86 2.25
C LEU A 89 -0.93 6.21 2.56
N LEU A 90 -0.73 6.76 3.75
CA LEU A 90 -1.26 8.07 4.12
C LEU A 90 -0.64 9.19 3.27
N ASP A 91 0.66 9.11 2.99
CA ASP A 91 1.32 10.04 2.07
C ASP A 91 0.77 9.93 0.64
N SER A 92 0.46 8.73 0.16
CA SER A 92 -0.20 8.50 -1.13
C SER A 92 -1.55 9.23 -1.21
N LEU A 93 -2.39 9.06 -0.17
CA LEU A 93 -3.70 9.69 -0.09
C LEU A 93 -3.59 11.22 -0.04
N LYS A 94 -2.64 11.77 0.74
CA LYS A 94 -2.39 13.21 0.86
C LYS A 94 -1.86 13.83 -0.43
N ASN A 95 -0.94 13.15 -1.12
CA ASN A 95 -0.33 13.67 -2.35
C ASN A 95 -1.23 13.50 -3.58
N THR A 96 -2.30 12.70 -3.48
CA THR A 96 -3.18 12.39 -4.61
C THR A 96 -4.67 12.57 -4.27
N PRO A 97 -5.09 13.74 -3.75
CA PRO A 97 -6.43 13.93 -3.18
C PRO A 97 -7.55 13.79 -4.23
N ASN A 98 -7.28 14.18 -5.47
CA ASN A 98 -8.29 14.22 -6.54
C ASN A 98 -8.39 12.92 -7.34
N ASN A 99 -7.56 11.91 -7.05
CA ASN A 99 -7.63 10.63 -7.75
C ASN A 99 -8.52 9.64 -6.99
N GLN A 100 -9.75 9.48 -7.47
CA GLN A 100 -10.76 8.61 -6.84
C GLN A 100 -10.30 7.15 -6.67
N LYS A 101 -9.51 6.62 -7.61
CA LYS A 101 -9.01 5.23 -7.51
C LYS A 101 -7.99 5.10 -6.39
N VAL A 102 -7.05 6.05 -6.27
CA VAL A 102 -6.09 6.09 -5.17
C VAL A 102 -6.81 6.20 -3.84
N GLN A 103 -7.79 7.11 -3.73
CA GLN A 103 -8.56 7.28 -2.50
C GLN A 103 -9.34 6.02 -2.13
N SER A 104 -10.11 5.46 -3.06
CA SER A 104 -10.90 4.25 -2.82
C SER A 104 -10.04 3.05 -2.44
N GLN A 105 -8.96 2.81 -3.18
CA GLN A 105 -8.06 1.68 -2.93
C GLN A 105 -7.31 1.86 -1.61
N GLY A 106 -6.75 3.06 -1.37
CA GLY A 106 -6.02 3.33 -0.14
C GLY A 106 -6.90 3.28 1.11
N LEU A 107 -8.11 3.85 1.06
CA LEU A 107 -9.10 3.69 2.13
C LEU A 107 -9.50 2.22 2.33
N GLY A 108 -9.56 1.44 1.24
CA GLY A 108 -9.76 -0.02 1.32
C GLY A 108 -8.63 -0.73 2.08
N VAL A 109 -7.36 -0.34 1.86
CA VAL A 109 -6.23 -0.89 2.64
C VAL A 109 -6.35 -0.51 4.12
N LEU A 110 -6.72 0.74 4.41
CA LEU A 110 -6.97 1.17 5.80
C LEU A 110 -8.07 0.34 6.44
N ALA A 111 -9.19 0.16 5.75
CA ALA A 111 -10.30 -0.65 6.23
C ALA A 111 -9.89 -2.11 6.44
N ASN A 112 -9.08 -2.70 5.56
CA ASN A 112 -8.56 -4.05 5.75
C ASN A 112 -7.71 -4.17 7.01
N CYS A 113 -6.90 -3.16 7.32
CA CYS A 113 -5.94 -3.20 8.43
C CYS A 113 -6.54 -2.76 9.78
N LEU A 114 -7.60 -1.96 9.77
CA LEU A 114 -8.20 -1.39 10.98
C LEU A 114 -9.53 -2.05 11.37
N GLN A 115 -9.88 -3.17 10.73
CA GLN A 115 -10.99 -4.00 11.18
C GLN A 115 -10.52 -4.97 12.28
N PRO A 116 -11.26 -5.10 13.38
CA PRO A 116 -11.02 -6.14 14.37
C PRO A 116 -11.15 -7.52 13.71
N GLU A 117 -10.18 -8.40 13.97
CA GLU A 117 -10.17 -9.77 13.48
C GLU A 117 -9.87 -10.73 14.62
N GLU A 118 -10.56 -11.87 14.62
CA GLU A 118 -10.35 -12.92 15.60
C GLU A 118 -8.92 -13.47 15.51
N GLY A 119 -8.26 -13.65 16.67
CA GLY A 119 -6.88 -14.13 16.73
C GLY A 119 -5.79 -13.09 16.40
N VAL A 120 -6.16 -11.82 16.18
CA VAL A 120 -5.22 -10.70 15.98
C VAL A 120 -5.26 -9.76 17.19
N ASP A 121 -4.09 -9.36 17.71
CA ASP A 121 -4.00 -8.28 18.70
C ASP A 121 -4.30 -6.93 18.01
N PHE A 122 -5.59 -6.62 17.92
CA PHE A 122 -6.09 -5.38 17.33
C PHE A 122 -5.52 -4.13 18.02
N ALA A 123 -5.27 -4.20 19.33
CA ALA A 123 -4.68 -3.09 20.06
C ALA A 123 -3.22 -2.85 19.62
N ALA A 124 -2.45 -3.90 19.36
CA ALA A 124 -1.10 -3.76 18.77
C ALA A 124 -1.14 -3.19 17.35
N VAL A 125 -2.11 -3.60 16.53
CA VAL A 125 -2.34 -3.05 15.19
C VAL A 125 -2.63 -1.55 15.24
N CYS A 126 -3.54 -1.12 16.11
CA CYS A 126 -3.84 0.31 16.30
C CYS A 126 -2.63 1.10 16.83
N ARG A 127 -1.87 0.56 17.79
CA ARG A 127 -0.64 1.22 18.30
C ARG A 127 0.41 1.39 17.19
N ALA A 128 0.65 0.34 16.39
CA ALA A 128 1.57 0.42 15.25
C ALA A 128 1.08 1.45 14.23
N ALA A 129 -0.21 1.43 13.88
CA ALA A 129 -0.80 2.38 12.95
C ALA A 129 -0.68 3.84 13.44
N LEU A 130 -0.90 4.09 14.74
CA LEU A 130 -0.75 5.40 15.38
C LEU A 130 0.71 5.90 15.34
N HIS A 131 1.66 5.04 15.71
CA HIS A 131 3.09 5.36 15.71
C HIS A 131 3.63 5.66 14.30
N GLU A 132 3.08 5.00 13.27
CA GLU A 132 3.48 5.15 11.87
C GLU A 132 2.75 6.29 11.12
N GLY A 133 2.08 7.20 11.83
CA GLY A 133 1.62 8.47 11.25
C GLY A 133 0.11 8.74 11.27
N LEU A 134 -0.72 7.86 11.84
CA LEU A 134 -2.15 8.17 12.06
C LEU A 134 -2.37 9.28 13.10
N GLU A 135 -1.41 9.55 13.99
CA GLU A 135 -1.53 10.70 14.92
C GLU A 135 -1.72 12.04 14.19
N GLY A 136 -1.00 12.26 13.09
CA GLY A 136 -1.13 13.50 12.31
C GLY A 136 -2.48 13.61 11.59
N VAL A 137 -3.05 12.47 11.18
CA VAL A 137 -4.38 12.40 10.54
C VAL A 137 -5.48 12.61 11.57
N ALA A 138 -5.38 11.98 12.74
CA ALA A 138 -6.35 12.12 13.83
C ALA A 138 -6.38 13.54 14.42
N ARG A 139 -5.23 14.25 14.44
CA ARG A 139 -5.16 15.66 14.85
C ARG A 139 -5.72 16.62 13.79
N ALA A 140 -5.57 16.31 12.51
CA ALA A 140 -6.09 17.13 11.41
C ALA A 140 -7.61 16.98 11.18
N ALA A 141 -8.24 15.96 11.79
CA ALA A 141 -9.67 15.70 11.73
C ALA A 141 -10.47 16.34 12.90
N ARG A 142 -9.81 17.15 13.74
CA ARG A 142 -10.44 18.00 14.76
C ARG A 142 -10.45 19.45 14.28
#